data_AF-A0A2E7HJG4-F1
#
_entry.id   AF-A0A2E7HJG4-F1
#
_cell.length_a   1.000
_cell.length_b   1.000
_cell.length_c   1.000
_cell.angle_alpha   90.00
_cell.angle_beta   90.00
_cell.angle_gamma   90.00
#
_symmetry.space_group_name_H-M   'P 1'
#
loop_
_entity.id
_entity.type
_entity.pdbx_description
1 polymer ?
#
loop_
_entity_poly.entity_id
_entity_poly.type
_entity_poly.pdbx_seq_one_letter_code
_entity_poly.pdbx_strand_id
1 'polypeptide(L)' 'MDIHVISTVSERPSARHVAKGLICGNPTILDLQERGNAPVDNVVEAAAQAIAATFGDEPVRVPLQAITVFAFL' A
#
# COMPACT_ATOMS: atom_id res chain seq x y z
N MET A 1 -19.71 14.12 -12.56
CA MET A 1 -18.59 13.40 -11.94
C MET A 1 -19.02 11.96 -11.81
N ASP A 2 -18.31 11.06 -12.49
CA ASP A 2 -18.60 9.63 -12.47
C ASP A 2 -17.48 8.88 -11.73
N ILE A 3 -17.84 7.92 -10.88
CA ILE A 3 -16.89 7.18 -10.03
C ILE A 3 -17.03 5.68 -10.33
N HIS A 4 -15.92 5.08 -10.77
CA HIS A 4 -15.84 3.64 -10.97
C HIS A 4 -14.94 3.00 -9.93
N VAL A 5 -15.44 1.93 -9.29
CA VAL A 5 -14.65 1.08 -8.39
C VAL A 5 -14.40 -0.25 -9.11
N ILE A 6 -13.15 -0.49 -9.50
CA ILE A 6 -12.76 -1.66 -10.29
C ILE A 6 -11.95 -2.60 -9.40
N SER A 7 -12.43 -3.83 -9.23
CA SER A 7 -11.66 -4.87 -8.53
C SER A 7 -10.46 -5.30 -9.36
N THR A 8 -9.29 -5.41 -8.73
CA THR A 8 -8.05 -5.80 -9.40
C THR A 8 -7.15 -6.59 -8.44
N VAL A 9 -6.12 -7.24 -8.98
CA VAL A 9 -5.08 -7.92 -8.20
C VAL A 9 -3.75 -7.27 -8.56
N SER A 10 -3.04 -6.77 -7.55
CA SER A 10 -1.67 -6.30 -7.74
C SER A 10 -0.70 -7.43 -7.42
N GLU A 11 0.18 -7.73 -8.38
CA GLU A 11 1.34 -8.60 -8.18
C GLU A 11 2.58 -7.73 -7.90
N ARG A 12 3.34 -8.08 -6.86
CA ARG A 12 4.60 -7.41 -6.51
C ARG A 12 5.67 -8.44 -6.17
N PRO A 13 6.97 -8.08 -6.31
CA PRO A 13 8.05 -9.02 -6.05
C PRO A 13 8.09 -9.55 -4.62
N SER A 14 7.72 -8.73 -3.63
CA SER A 14 7.62 -9.14 -2.22
C SER A 14 6.54 -8.37 -1.44
N ALA A 15 6.11 -8.87 -0.29
CA ALA A 15 5.22 -8.18 0.66
C ALA A 15 5.82 -6.83 1.10
N ARG A 16 7.14 -6.74 1.21
CA ARG A 16 7.85 -5.48 1.48
C ARG A 16 7.63 -4.43 0.40
N HIS A 17 7.55 -4.83 -0.88
CA HIS A 17 7.25 -3.90 -1.96
C HIS A 17 5.83 -3.32 -1.84
N VAL A 18 4.86 -4.13 -1.41
CA VAL A 18 3.49 -3.66 -1.13
C VAL A 18 3.49 -2.72 0.07
N ALA A 19 4.10 -3.12 1.19
CA ALA A 19 4.19 -2.31 2.41
C ALA A 19 4.82 -0.94 2.16
N LYS A 20 5.94 -0.91 1.42
CA LYS A 20 6.62 0.33 1.05
C LYS A 20 5.71 1.24 0.22
N GLY A 21 4.96 0.68 -0.73
CA GLY A 21 3.99 1.45 -1.52
C GLY A 21 2.88 2.05 -0.66
N LEU A 22 2.32 1.26 0.27
CA LEU A 22 1.24 1.70 1.16
C LEU A 22 1.68 2.78 2.15
N ILE A 23 2.89 2.66 2.71
CA ILE A 23 3.38 3.57 3.76
C ILE A 23 4.06 4.79 3.14
N CYS A 24 5.06 4.58 2.28
CA CYS A 24 5.83 5.69 1.71
C CYS A 24 5.07 6.44 0.61
N GLY A 25 4.06 5.81 -0.01
CA GLY A 25 3.16 6.47 -0.96
C GLY A 25 2.00 7.20 -0.28
N ASN A 26 1.84 7.10 1.04
CA ASN A 26 0.78 7.78 1.77
C ASN A 26 1.10 9.29 1.89
N PRO A 27 0.15 10.20 1.57
CA PRO A 27 0.34 11.64 1.77
C PRO A 27 0.76 12.04 3.18
N THR A 28 0.42 11.25 4.21
CA THR A 28 0.78 11.50 5.61
C THR A 28 2.14 10.91 6.01
N ILE A 29 3.01 10.55 5.06
CA ILE A 29 4.35 10.02 5.36
C ILE A 29 5.21 11.01 6.16
N LEU A 30 5.02 12.31 5.94
CA LEU A 30 5.73 13.35 6.69
C LEU A 30 5.36 13.32 8.17
N ASP A 31 4.11 13.06 8.52
CA ASP A 31 3.70 12.90 9.92
C ASP A 31 4.41 11.72 10.60
N LEU A 32 4.59 10.61 9.89
CA LEU A 32 5.36 9.46 10.40
C LEU A 32 6.84 9.80 10.58
N GLN A 33 7.41 10.63 9.71
CA GLN A 33 8.81 11.05 9.79
C GLN A 33 9.06 12.08 10.90
N GLU A 34 8.17 13.05 11.06
CA GLU A 34 8.35 14.18 11.98
C GLU A 34 7.84 13.89 13.39
N ARG A 35 6.81 13.04 13.51
CA ARG A 35 6.06 12.84 14.77
C ARG A 35 5.96 11.38 15.17
N GLY A 36 6.47 10.46 14.35
CA GLY A 36 6.47 9.03 14.64
C GLY A 36 7.42 8.66 15.77
N ASN A 37 7.04 7.63 16.53
CA ASN A 37 7.86 7.08 17.62
C ASN A 37 8.79 5.95 17.16
N ALA A 38 8.82 5.65 15.87
CA ALA A 38 9.65 4.60 15.28
C ALA A 38 10.16 5.03 13.90
N PRO A 39 11.34 4.54 13.48
CA PRO A 39 11.80 4.72 12.10
C PRO A 39 10.76 4.22 11.10
N VAL A 40 10.54 4.96 10.00
CA VAL A 40 9.60 4.58 8.93
C VAL A 40 9.85 3.17 8.43
N ASP A 41 11.11 2.77 8.32
CA ASP A 41 11.47 1.43 7.84
C ASP A 41 10.96 0.32 8.78
N ASN A 42 10.94 0.54 10.09
CA ASN A 42 10.36 -0.41 11.04
C ASN A 42 8.84 -0.58 10.82
N VAL A 43 8.16 0.51 10.45
CA VAL A 43 6.72 0.46 10.10
C VAL A 43 6.53 -0.33 8.80
N VAL A 44 7.43 -0.15 7.82
CA VAL A 44 7.43 -0.92 6.56
C VAL A 44 7.63 -2.40 6.83
N GLU A 45 8.59 -2.79 7.67
CA GLU A 45 8.82 -4.20 8.01
C GLU A 45 7.64 -4.81 8.78
N ALA A 46 7.08 -4.09 9.75
CA ALA A 46 5.91 -4.57 10.49
C ALA A 46 4.70 -4.79 9.55
N ALA A 47 4.47 -3.87 8.62
CA ALA A 47 3.42 -4.02 7.61
C ALA A 47 3.73 -5.16 6.63
N ALA A 48 4.99 -5.32 6.22
CA ALA A 48 5.41 -6.42 5.34
C ALA A 48 5.13 -7.78 5.97
N GLN A 49 5.43 -7.95 7.26
CA GLN A 49 5.12 -9.18 8.00
C GLN A 49 3.62 -9.46 8.05
N ALA A 50 2.80 -8.45 8.32
CA ALA A 50 1.34 -8.59 8.34
C ALA A 50 0.77 -8.96 6.95
N ILE A 51 1.30 -8.35 5.89
CA ILE A 51 0.93 -8.66 4.50
C ILE A 51 1.35 -10.09 4.16
N ALA A 52 2.59 -10.49 4.46
CA ALA A 52 3.11 -11.83 4.17
C ALA A 52 2.30 -12.92 4.89
N ALA A 53 1.90 -12.69 6.14
CA ALA A 53 1.05 -13.61 6.90
C ALA A 53 -0.32 -13.85 6.25
N THR A 54 -0.82 -12.88 5.47
CA THR A 54 -2.15 -12.94 4.86
C THR A 54 -2.10 -13.39 3.40
N PHE A 55 -1.09 -12.96 2.63
CA PHE A 55 -1.07 -13.07 1.17
C PHE A 55 0.17 -13.79 0.61
N GLY A 56 1.09 -14.23 1.48
CA GLY A 56 2.41 -14.71 1.07
C GLY A 56 3.37 -13.57 0.72
N ASP A 57 4.61 -13.91 0.41
CA ASP A 57 5.69 -12.94 0.20
C ASP A 57 6.13 -12.86 -1.27
N GLU A 58 6.64 -13.94 -1.86
CA GLU A 58 7.31 -13.87 -3.17
C GLU A 58 6.75 -14.86 -4.22
N PRO A 59 6.05 -14.40 -5.28
CA PRO A 59 5.48 -13.06 -5.44
C PRO A 59 4.19 -12.90 -4.61
N VAL A 60 4.00 -11.73 -4.02
CA VAL A 60 2.77 -11.40 -3.30
C VAL A 60 1.69 -10.98 -4.29
N ARG A 61 0.49 -11.52 -4.10
CA ARG A 61 -0.72 -11.16 -4.85
C ARG A 61 -1.75 -10.60 -3.88
N VAL A 62 -1.99 -9.30 -3.96
CA VAL A 62 -2.94 -8.59 -3.08
C VAL A 62 -4.18 -8.14 -3.86
N PRO A 63 -5.40 -8.49 -3.41
CA PRO A 63 -6.62 -7.94 -3.99
C PRO A 63 -6.72 -6.45 -3.63
N LEU A 64 -6.97 -5.61 -4.63
CA LEU A 64 -7.10 -4.16 -4.50
C LEU A 64 -8.33 -3.65 -5.26
N GLN A 65 -8.66 -2.39 -5.04
CA GLN A 65 -9.66 -1.65 -5.80
C GLN A 65 -9.03 -0.41 -6.41
N ALA A 66 -9.23 -0.21 -7.70
CA ALA A 66 -8.93 1.05 -8.37
C ALA A 66 -10.18 1.93 -8.29
N ILE A 67 -10.04 3.11 -7.67
CA ILE A 67 -11.09 4.13 -7.62
C ILE A 67 -10.76 5.16 -8.69
N THR A 68 -11.51 5.16 -9.79
CA THR A 68 -11.29 6.05 -10.94
C THR A 68 -12.39 7.09 -10.99
N VAL A 69 -12.00 8.37 -11.04
CA VAL A 69 -12.94 9.49 -11.15
C VAL A 69 -12.81 10.13 -12.53
N PHE A 70 -13.90 10.15 -13.29
CA PHE A 70 -13.97 10.87 -14.55
C PHE A 70 -14.66 12.22 -14.35
N ALA A 71 -13.97 13.29 -14.74
CA ALA A 71 -14.52 14.63 -14.87
C ALA A 71 -14.60 14.96 -16.36
N PHE A 72 -15.82 15.12 -16.87
CA PHE A 72 -16.06 15.73 -18.17
C PHE A 72 -16.11 17.25 -17.97
N LEU A 73 -15.28 17.99 -18.72
CA LEU A 73 -15.34 19.45 -18.79
C LEU A 73 -16.55 19.91 -19.61
#